data_AF-A0A954EH93-F1
#
_entry.id   AF-A0A954EH93-F1
#
_cell.length_a   1.000
_cell.length_b   1.000
_cell.length_c   1.000
_cell.angle_alpha   90.00
_cell.angle_beta   90.00
_cell.angle_gamma   90.00
#
_symmetry.space_group_name_H-M   'P 1'
#
loop_
_entity.id
_entity.type
_entity.pdbx_description
1 polymer ?
#
loop_
_entity_poly.entity_id
_entity_poly.type
_entity_poly.pdbx_seq_one_letter_code
_entity_poly.pdbx_strand_id
1 'polypeptide(L)'
;PLQRSLRIGEEVKERPASASNTFEKLKTSREKMLSMVEDYEKLCQCLRSAEASWKQVAQAHTLLSAGQSIRPRDFGLSSSDPSEVKRRFKQTNDAVNTLRLKMLTFEDLAEARITAALQLINVPKVMENIEGGEELRLDIRALLPTAQLLSYLMMQIPDLVLSHQKLGALLSRLNRNPPAELIESIKIQIRDMHNTLSRMHDKMGNHVYPTSYGEKTFKIQEYALPSVPGPEDLFPLLYVTEFTCGRLMSLQIRLFSKLTYYAEKIETFVKLPKLEKRVAPQRSA
;
A
#
# COMPACT_ATOMS: atom_id res chain seq x y z
N PRO A 1 0.05 8.41 0.82
CA PRO A 1 0.73 7.15 1.21
C PRO A 1 -0.27 6.23 1.95
N LEU A 2 -1.05 5.45 1.19
CA LEU A 2 -1.82 4.34 1.77
C LEU A 2 -0.90 3.12 1.80
N GLN A 3 0.05 3.10 2.74
CA GLN A 3 1.00 1.99 2.85
C GLN A 3 0.45 0.83 3.68
N ARG A 4 -0.45 1.13 4.61
CA ARG A 4 -1.37 0.12 5.14
C ARG A 4 -2.65 0.21 4.32
N SER A 5 -3.02 -0.91 3.72
CA SER A 5 -4.32 -1.01 3.08
C SER A 5 -5.40 -1.15 4.15
N LEU A 6 -6.57 -0.56 3.89
CA LEU A 6 -7.72 -0.67 4.77
C LEU A 6 -8.10 -2.15 4.92
N ARG A 7 -8.22 -2.63 6.15
CA ARG A 7 -8.56 -4.03 6.42
C ARG A 7 -10.08 -4.16 6.48
N ILE A 8 -10.69 -4.28 5.31
CA ILE A 8 -12.13 -4.55 5.24
C ILE A 8 -12.34 -6.05 5.54
N GLY A 9 -12.92 -6.32 6.70
CA GLY A 9 -13.14 -7.69 7.17
C GLY A 9 -14.35 -8.38 6.54
N GLU A 10 -14.52 -9.66 6.89
CA GLU A 10 -15.61 -10.51 6.38
C GLU A 10 -16.98 -10.09 6.92
N GLU A 11 -17.03 -9.36 8.03
CA GLU A 11 -18.26 -8.87 8.66
C GLU A 11 -19.11 -7.99 7.73
N VAL A 12 -18.52 -7.43 6.68
CA VAL A 12 -19.24 -6.67 5.63
C VAL A 12 -20.20 -7.57 4.83
N LYS A 13 -19.97 -8.89 4.78
CA LYS A 13 -20.86 -9.82 4.07
C LYS A 13 -22.12 -10.15 4.86
N GLU A 14 -22.10 -9.91 6.16
CA GLU A 14 -23.12 -10.32 7.10
C GLU A 14 -24.08 -9.18 7.44
N ARG A 15 -25.30 -9.57 7.81
CA ARG A 15 -26.25 -8.62 8.39
C ARG A 15 -25.74 -8.21 9.78
N PRO A 16 -25.68 -6.90 10.10
CA PRO A 16 -25.25 -6.47 11.43
C PRO A 16 -26.22 -6.97 12.50
N ALA A 17 -25.70 -7.38 13.65
CA ALA A 17 -26.50 -7.81 14.79
C ALA A 17 -27.47 -6.71 15.29
N SER A 18 -27.04 -5.44 15.21
CA SER A 18 -27.89 -4.28 15.49
C SER A 18 -27.61 -3.18 14.47
N ALA A 19 -28.60 -2.88 13.63
CA ALA A 19 -28.51 -1.81 12.64
C ALA A 19 -28.28 -0.44 13.30
N SER A 20 -28.89 -0.20 14.47
CA SER A 20 -28.71 1.03 15.24
C SER A 20 -27.27 1.19 15.70
N ASN A 21 -26.68 0.14 16.29
CA ASN A 21 -25.29 0.20 16.76
C ASN A 21 -24.29 0.37 15.60
N THR A 22 -24.53 -0.30 14.46
CA THR A 22 -23.69 -0.13 13.27
C THR A 22 -23.80 1.28 12.70
N PHE A 23 -24.99 1.89 12.70
CA PHE A 23 -25.19 3.27 12.29
C PHE A 23 -24.47 4.26 13.22
N GLU A 24 -24.58 4.10 14.54
CA GLU A 24 -23.87 4.96 15.50
C GLU A 24 -22.35 4.81 15.39
N LYS A 25 -21.84 3.60 15.14
CA LYS A 25 -20.44 3.35 14.84
C LYS A 25 -20.00 4.09 13.57
N LEU A 26 -20.77 3.98 12.48
CA LEU A 26 -20.53 4.70 11.23
C LEU A 26 -20.42 6.21 11.47
N LYS A 27 -21.43 6.79 12.14
CA LYS A 27 -21.49 8.22 12.43
C LYS A 27 -20.29 8.68 13.26
N THR A 28 -20.03 8.01 14.38
CA THR A 28 -18.93 8.35 15.29
C THR A 28 -17.56 8.22 14.62
N SER A 29 -17.32 7.14 13.87
CA SER A 29 -16.07 6.94 13.15
C SER A 29 -15.87 8.00 12.07
N ARG A 30 -16.93 8.35 11.33
CA ARG A 30 -16.90 9.41 10.31
C ARG A 30 -16.57 10.78 10.91
N GLU A 31 -17.24 11.17 11.99
CA GLU A 31 -17.01 12.47 12.64
C GLU A 31 -15.58 12.60 13.17
N LYS A 32 -15.07 11.59 13.89
CA LYS A 32 -13.70 11.57 14.41
C LYS A 32 -12.65 11.53 13.29
N MET A 33 -12.90 10.76 12.23
CA MET A 33 -12.01 10.71 11.08
C MET A 33 -11.92 12.09 10.43
N LEU A 34 -13.06 12.77 10.22
CA LEU A 34 -13.11 14.08 9.60
C LEU A 34 -12.38 15.15 10.42
N SER A 35 -12.48 15.11 11.75
CA SER A 35 -11.74 16.05 12.61
C SER A 35 -10.22 15.87 12.57
N MET A 36 -9.72 14.77 12.01
CA MET A 36 -8.29 14.43 11.95
C MET A 36 -7.68 14.58 10.55
N VAL A 37 -8.45 14.99 9.54
CA VAL A 37 -8.00 15.02 8.13
C VAL A 37 -6.76 15.90 7.95
N GLU A 38 -6.74 17.10 8.52
CA GLU A 38 -5.62 18.05 8.34
C GLU A 38 -4.32 17.53 8.96
N ASP A 39 -4.41 16.93 10.15
CA ASP A 39 -3.24 16.38 10.82
C ASP A 39 -2.76 15.10 10.12
N TYR A 40 -3.66 14.28 9.60
CA TYR A 40 -3.30 13.12 8.80
C TYR A 40 -2.59 13.51 7.49
N GLU A 41 -3.02 14.60 6.83
CA GLU A 41 -2.33 15.12 5.64
C GLU A 41 -0.90 15.60 5.95
N LYS A 42 -0.72 16.31 7.09
CA LYS A 42 0.62 16.69 7.57
C LYS A 42 1.48 15.46 7.86
N LEU A 43 0.94 14.45 8.54
CA LEU A 43 1.62 13.17 8.79
C LEU A 43 2.03 12.49 7.48
N CYS A 44 1.17 12.51 6.46
CA CYS A 44 1.49 11.97 5.13
C CYS A 44 2.66 12.70 4.44
N GLN A 45 2.79 14.01 4.64
CA GLN A 45 3.93 14.78 4.13
C GLN A 45 5.21 14.43 4.90
N CYS A 46 5.16 14.43 6.23
CA CYS A 46 6.27 14.05 7.08
C CYS A 46 6.76 12.63 6.79
N LEU A 47 5.84 11.67 6.62
CA LEU A 47 6.17 10.29 6.30
C LEU A 47 6.91 10.20 4.96
N ARG A 48 6.43 10.87 3.91
CA ARG A 48 7.11 10.87 2.59
C ARG A 48 8.55 11.36 2.69
N SER A 49 8.79 12.44 3.43
CA SER A 49 10.14 12.99 3.65
C SER A 49 11.02 12.04 4.46
N ALA A 50 10.48 11.46 5.54
CA ALA A 50 11.19 10.49 6.37
C ALA A 50 11.57 9.23 5.58
N GLU A 51 10.68 8.72 4.73
CA GLU A 51 10.93 7.56 3.88
C GLU A 51 11.97 7.83 2.80
N ALA A 52 11.98 9.03 2.21
CA ALA A 52 13.02 9.42 1.27
C ALA A 52 14.41 9.39 1.95
N SER A 53 14.51 9.96 3.15
CA SER A 53 15.76 9.93 3.94
C SER A 53 16.16 8.51 4.33
N TRP A 54 15.21 7.69 4.81
CA TRP A 54 15.47 6.30 5.16
C TRP A 54 16.00 5.49 3.96
N LYS A 55 15.38 5.62 2.78
CA LYS A 55 15.83 4.93 1.55
C LYS A 55 17.24 5.36 1.14
N GLN A 56 17.57 6.65 1.20
CA GLN A 56 18.91 7.14 0.90
C GLN A 56 19.96 6.56 1.85
N VAL A 57 19.69 6.58 3.17
CA VAL A 57 20.62 6.02 4.15
C VAL A 57 20.73 4.51 4.01
N ALA A 58 19.65 3.81 3.63
CA ALA A 58 19.66 2.38 3.34
C ALA A 58 20.57 2.03 2.16
N GLN A 59 20.58 2.85 1.10
CA GLN A 59 21.50 2.70 -0.03
C GLN A 59 22.95 2.87 0.40
N ALA A 60 23.27 3.92 1.15
CA ALA A 60 24.61 4.15 1.72
C ALA A 60 25.08 2.97 2.58
N HIS A 61 24.23 2.51 3.50
CA HIS A 61 24.51 1.37 4.35
C HIS A 61 24.80 0.10 3.53
N THR A 62 24.01 -0.13 2.48
CA THR A 62 24.16 -1.29 1.60
C THR A 62 25.46 -1.22 0.79
N LEU A 63 25.81 -0.04 0.27
CA LEU A 63 27.07 0.19 -0.45
C LEU A 63 28.30 -0.03 0.44
N LEU A 64 28.33 0.57 1.64
CA LEU A 64 29.42 0.36 2.59
C LEU A 64 29.55 -1.11 3.01
N SER A 65 28.43 -1.80 3.23
CA SER A 65 28.43 -3.24 3.56
C SER A 65 29.00 -4.09 2.42
N ALA A 66 28.88 -3.62 1.18
CA ALA A 66 29.45 -4.24 -0.03
C ALA A 66 30.91 -3.79 -0.32
N GLY A 67 31.57 -3.17 0.68
CA GLY A 67 32.96 -2.68 0.55
C GLY A 67 33.11 -1.45 -0.36
N GLN A 68 32.01 -0.80 -0.75
CA GLN A 68 32.06 0.36 -1.65
C GLN A 68 32.26 1.66 -0.86
N SER A 69 33.08 2.55 -1.41
CA SER A 69 33.17 3.91 -0.88
C SER A 69 31.93 4.73 -1.27
N ILE A 70 31.56 5.67 -0.40
CA ILE A 70 30.46 6.61 -0.63
C ILE A 70 30.92 8.04 -0.35
N ARG A 71 30.24 9.01 -0.98
CA ARG A 71 30.31 10.42 -0.57
C ARG A 71 29.17 10.69 0.39
N PRO A 72 29.41 10.99 1.68
CA PRO A 72 28.35 11.10 2.69
C PRO A 72 27.23 12.07 2.31
N ARG A 73 27.59 13.21 1.71
CA ARG A 73 26.63 14.27 1.33
C ARG A 73 25.58 13.80 0.31
N ASP A 74 25.93 12.87 -0.57
CA ASP A 74 25.01 12.32 -1.59
C ASP A 74 23.85 11.53 -0.94
N PHE A 75 24.02 11.10 0.32
CA PHE A 75 23.04 10.32 1.08
C PHE A 75 22.53 11.06 2.33
N GLY A 76 22.80 12.37 2.45
CA GLY A 76 22.39 13.17 3.61
C GLY A 76 23.11 12.78 4.91
N LEU A 77 24.34 12.28 4.81
CA LEU A 77 25.18 11.85 5.94
C LEU A 77 26.32 12.85 6.20
N SER A 78 26.77 12.92 7.45
CA SER A 78 27.93 13.73 7.87
C SER A 78 29.26 13.01 7.65
N SER A 79 29.28 11.68 7.73
CA SER A 79 30.48 10.84 7.54
C SER A 79 30.15 9.53 6.81
N SER A 80 31.19 8.86 6.32
CA SER A 80 31.10 7.51 5.72
C SER A 80 31.49 6.41 6.71
N ASP A 81 31.59 6.73 8.01
CA ASP A 81 31.91 5.76 9.05
C ASP A 81 30.79 4.70 9.14
N PRO A 82 31.08 3.40 8.96
CA PRO A 82 30.06 2.35 8.96
C PRO A 82 29.19 2.32 10.22
N SER A 83 29.75 2.64 11.39
CA SER A 83 29.00 2.67 12.65
C SER A 83 27.99 3.82 12.68
N GLU A 84 28.40 5.01 12.25
CA GLU A 84 27.52 6.16 12.10
C GLU A 84 26.42 5.92 11.06
N VAL A 85 26.75 5.35 9.90
CA VAL A 85 25.75 5.04 8.85
C VAL A 85 24.73 4.02 9.35
N LYS A 86 25.17 2.96 10.04
CA LYS A 86 24.28 1.97 10.65
C LYS A 86 23.37 2.58 11.71
N ARG A 87 23.92 3.46 12.57
CA ARG A 87 23.14 4.21 13.57
C ARG A 87 22.07 5.06 12.89
N ARG A 88 22.43 5.82 11.85
CA ARG A 88 21.51 6.68 11.12
C ARG A 88 20.45 5.88 10.36
N PHE A 89 20.82 4.73 9.80
CA PHE A 89 19.87 3.81 9.17
C PHE A 89 18.79 3.36 10.16
N LYS A 90 19.20 2.95 11.37
CA LYS A 90 18.25 2.58 12.44
C LYS A 90 17.35 3.76 12.84
N GLN A 91 17.93 4.93 13.10
CA GLN A 91 17.17 6.13 13.50
C GLN A 91 16.12 6.56 12.47
N THR A 92 16.48 6.56 11.18
CA THR A 92 15.55 6.94 10.11
C THR A 92 14.44 5.90 9.93
N ASN A 93 14.75 4.61 10.07
CA ASN A 93 13.75 3.55 10.10
C ASN A 93 12.78 3.69 11.30
N ASP A 94 13.29 3.96 12.50
CA ASP A 94 12.49 4.15 13.70
C ASP A 94 11.57 5.39 13.59
N ALA A 95 12.04 6.46 12.94
CA ALA A 95 11.25 7.66 12.65
C ALA A 95 10.09 7.35 11.68
N VAL A 96 10.36 6.60 10.59
CA VAL A 96 9.32 6.13 9.66
C VAL A 96 8.27 5.30 10.40
N ASN A 97 8.69 4.34 11.22
CA ASN A 97 7.78 3.49 11.99
C ASN A 97 6.95 4.29 13.00
N THR A 98 7.56 5.26 13.69
CA THR A 98 6.86 6.16 14.61
C THR A 98 5.77 6.95 13.90
N LEU A 99 6.04 7.48 12.71
CA LEU A 99 5.04 8.20 11.91
C LEU A 99 3.92 7.27 11.45
N ARG A 100 4.24 6.06 10.98
CA ARG A 100 3.25 5.04 10.60
C ARG A 100 2.34 4.69 11.77
N LEU A 101 2.88 4.53 12.99
CA LEU A 101 2.08 4.27 14.19
C LEU A 101 1.13 5.43 14.52
N LYS A 102 1.57 6.68 14.39
CA LYS A 102 0.71 7.87 14.58
C LYS A 102 -0.42 7.96 13.57
N MET A 103 -0.22 7.45 12.36
CA MET A 103 -1.22 7.43 11.29
C MET A 103 -2.34 6.41 11.54
N LEU A 104 -2.11 5.39 12.36
CA LEU A 104 -3.05 4.29 12.57
C LEU A 104 -4.40 4.75 13.09
N THR A 105 -4.44 5.74 13.99
CA THR A 105 -5.72 6.21 14.55
C THR A 105 -6.67 6.71 13.48
N PHE A 106 -6.18 7.47 12.50
CA PHE A 106 -7.01 7.93 11.38
C PHE A 106 -7.40 6.75 10.47
N GLU A 107 -6.46 5.88 10.15
CA GLU A 107 -6.67 4.75 9.25
C GLU A 107 -7.68 3.74 9.81
N ASP A 108 -7.61 3.44 11.10
CA ASP A 108 -8.55 2.55 11.79
C ASP A 108 -9.96 3.18 11.86
N LEU A 109 -10.06 4.51 11.98
CA LEU A 109 -11.36 5.21 11.90
C LEU A 109 -11.93 5.18 10.48
N ALA A 110 -11.10 5.37 9.46
CA ALA A 110 -11.50 5.27 8.06
C ALA A 110 -11.96 3.84 7.70
N GLU A 111 -11.24 2.84 8.18
CA GLU A 111 -11.61 1.43 8.08
C GLU A 111 -12.95 1.16 8.77
N ALA A 112 -13.12 1.58 10.03
CA ALA A 112 -14.36 1.41 10.77
C ALA A 112 -15.56 2.08 10.10
N ARG A 113 -15.37 3.28 9.53
CA ARG A 113 -16.38 4.01 8.74
C ARG A 113 -16.80 3.18 7.53
N ILE A 114 -15.85 2.82 6.66
CA ILE A 114 -16.14 2.11 5.40
C ILE A 114 -16.80 0.76 5.72
N THR A 115 -16.24 0.00 6.66
CA THR A 115 -16.81 -1.30 7.08
C THR A 115 -18.24 -1.17 7.59
N ALA A 116 -18.51 -0.20 8.49
CA ALA A 116 -19.86 0.00 9.02
C ALA A 116 -20.86 0.44 7.94
N ALA A 117 -20.46 1.36 7.05
CA ALA A 117 -21.30 1.79 5.93
C ALA A 117 -21.64 0.61 5.01
N LEU A 118 -20.62 -0.14 4.55
CA LEU A 118 -20.84 -1.26 3.65
C LEU A 118 -21.67 -2.37 4.31
N GLN A 119 -21.50 -2.63 5.61
CA GLN A 119 -22.28 -3.65 6.33
C GLN A 119 -23.79 -3.31 6.39
N LEU A 120 -24.15 -2.02 6.43
CA LEU A 120 -25.56 -1.59 6.46
C LEU A 120 -26.34 -1.99 5.20
N ILE A 121 -25.68 -2.28 4.07
CA ILE A 121 -26.38 -2.76 2.87
C ILE A 121 -27.09 -4.09 3.10
N ASN A 122 -26.67 -4.88 4.09
CA ASN A 122 -27.29 -6.16 4.42
C ASN A 122 -28.52 -6.00 5.33
N VAL A 123 -28.89 -4.78 5.70
CA VAL A 123 -30.15 -4.51 6.43
C VAL A 123 -31.28 -4.44 5.39
N PRO A 124 -32.36 -5.25 5.51
CA PRO A 124 -33.42 -5.31 4.50
C PRO A 124 -33.99 -3.94 4.13
N LYS A 125 -34.29 -3.11 5.15
CA LYS A 125 -34.79 -1.75 4.95
C LYS A 125 -33.82 -0.86 4.15
N VAL A 126 -32.51 -1.03 4.29
CA VAL A 126 -31.53 -0.27 3.49
C VAL A 126 -31.50 -0.82 2.06
N MET A 127 -31.32 -2.14 1.93
CA MET A 127 -31.24 -2.83 0.63
C MET A 127 -32.45 -2.58 -0.28
N GLU A 128 -33.66 -2.61 0.28
CA GLU A 128 -34.91 -2.48 -0.47
C GLU A 128 -35.21 -1.03 -0.90
N ASN A 129 -34.64 -0.04 -0.21
CA ASN A 129 -35.00 1.38 -0.40
C ASN A 129 -33.86 2.21 -0.99
N ILE A 130 -32.62 1.73 -0.96
CA ILE A 130 -31.50 2.37 -1.66
C ILE A 130 -31.56 2.03 -3.15
N GLU A 131 -31.28 3.02 -4.00
CA GLU A 131 -31.23 2.85 -5.45
C GLU A 131 -30.23 1.73 -5.84
N GLY A 132 -30.73 0.70 -6.52
CA GLY A 132 -29.94 -0.45 -6.95
C GLY A 132 -29.39 -1.30 -5.79
N GLY A 133 -30.05 -1.34 -4.63
CA GLY A 133 -29.49 -1.95 -3.42
C GLY A 133 -29.05 -3.41 -3.55
N GLU A 134 -29.77 -4.25 -4.29
CA GLU A 134 -29.35 -5.64 -4.52
C GLU A 134 -28.11 -5.73 -5.41
N GLU A 135 -28.05 -4.96 -6.51
CA GLU A 135 -26.86 -4.87 -7.36
C GLU A 135 -25.65 -4.37 -6.57
N LEU A 136 -25.83 -3.30 -5.79
CA LEU A 136 -24.81 -2.73 -4.91
C LEU A 136 -24.27 -3.77 -3.92
N ARG A 137 -25.16 -4.56 -3.30
CA ARG A 137 -24.79 -5.63 -2.36
C ARG A 137 -23.96 -6.73 -3.02
N LEU A 138 -24.39 -7.18 -4.20
CA LEU A 138 -23.66 -8.18 -4.99
C LEU A 138 -22.28 -7.66 -5.41
N ASP A 139 -22.21 -6.42 -5.86
CA ASP A 139 -20.98 -5.76 -6.24
C ASP A 139 -19.99 -5.64 -5.07
N ILE A 140 -20.46 -5.17 -3.91
CA ILE A 140 -19.62 -5.11 -2.69
C ILE A 140 -19.07 -6.50 -2.38
N ARG A 141 -19.92 -7.54 -2.35
CA ARG A 141 -19.51 -8.92 -2.06
C ARG A 141 -18.47 -9.44 -3.04
N ALA A 142 -18.60 -9.12 -4.34
CA ALA A 142 -17.64 -9.51 -5.37
C ALA A 142 -16.27 -8.83 -5.20
N LEU A 143 -16.24 -7.58 -4.70
CA LEU A 143 -15.01 -6.81 -4.52
C LEU A 143 -14.22 -7.20 -3.26
N LEU A 144 -14.89 -7.65 -2.20
CA LEU A 144 -14.27 -7.91 -0.88
C LEU A 144 -13.08 -8.88 -0.91
N PRO A 145 -13.13 -10.05 -1.58
CA PRO A 145 -11.99 -10.97 -1.61
C PRO A 145 -10.74 -10.31 -2.22
N THR A 146 -10.95 -9.48 -3.25
CA THR A 146 -9.84 -8.74 -3.88
C THR A 146 -9.32 -7.64 -2.96
N ALA A 147 -10.19 -6.96 -2.22
CA ALA A 147 -9.77 -5.92 -1.27
C ALA A 147 -8.88 -6.50 -0.18
N GLN A 148 -9.25 -7.67 0.37
CA GLN A 148 -8.47 -8.37 1.37
C GLN A 148 -7.13 -8.87 0.83
N LEU A 149 -7.13 -9.45 -0.37
CA LEU A 149 -5.89 -9.86 -1.05
C LEU A 149 -4.96 -8.67 -1.25
N LEU A 150 -5.46 -7.56 -1.81
CA LEU A 150 -4.65 -6.36 -1.99
C LEU A 150 -4.14 -5.85 -0.65
N SER A 151 -4.94 -5.91 0.41
CA SER A 151 -4.48 -5.50 1.72
C SER A 151 -3.28 -6.30 2.22
N TYR A 152 -3.25 -7.60 1.93
CA TYR A 152 -2.09 -8.42 2.19
C TYR A 152 -0.88 -8.03 1.31
N LEU A 153 -1.09 -7.92 0.00
CA LEU A 153 -0.01 -7.64 -0.97
C LEU A 153 0.64 -6.28 -0.73
N MET A 154 -0.15 -5.27 -0.36
CA MET A 154 0.34 -3.92 -0.11
C MET A 154 1.29 -3.85 1.09
N MET A 155 1.20 -4.78 2.05
CA MET A 155 2.16 -4.86 3.16
C MET A 155 3.58 -5.24 2.69
N GLN A 156 3.72 -5.89 1.52
CA GLN A 156 5.02 -6.31 0.97
C GLN A 156 5.68 -5.20 0.13
N ILE A 157 4.91 -4.20 -0.34
CA ILE A 157 5.40 -3.17 -1.26
C ILE A 157 6.54 -2.32 -0.68
N PRO A 158 6.49 -1.84 0.58
CA PRO A 158 7.58 -1.03 1.13
C PRO A 158 8.93 -1.73 1.08
N ASP A 159 8.98 -3.01 1.44
CA ASP A 159 10.20 -3.81 1.46
C ASP A 159 10.70 -4.11 0.04
N LEU A 160 9.77 -4.37 -0.89
CA LEU A 160 10.10 -4.58 -2.29
C LEU A 160 10.68 -3.31 -2.94
N VAL A 161 10.08 -2.14 -2.67
CA VAL A 161 10.61 -0.84 -3.11
C VAL A 161 11.99 -0.56 -2.50
N LEU A 162 12.18 -0.86 -1.21
CA LEU A 162 13.48 -0.69 -0.57
C LEU A 162 14.55 -1.59 -1.21
N SER A 163 14.21 -2.86 -1.45
CA SER A 163 15.11 -3.84 -2.09
C SER A 163 15.48 -3.39 -3.51
N HIS A 164 14.51 -2.89 -4.28
CA HIS A 164 14.76 -2.30 -5.60
C HIS A 164 15.73 -1.11 -5.53
N GLN A 165 15.55 -0.20 -4.57
CA GLN A 165 16.43 0.96 -4.38
C GLN A 165 17.84 0.57 -3.96
N LYS A 166 17.99 -0.44 -3.08
CA LYS A 166 19.28 -0.99 -2.67
C LYS A 166 20.02 -1.64 -3.85
N LEU A 167 19.32 -2.47 -4.61
CA LEU A 167 19.87 -3.14 -5.78
C LEU A 167 20.32 -2.12 -6.84
N GLY A 168 19.48 -1.11 -7.14
CA GLY A 168 19.85 -0.03 -8.04
C GLY A 168 21.13 0.71 -7.61
N ALA A 169 21.30 0.97 -6.31
CA ALA A 169 22.52 1.57 -5.78
C ALA A 169 23.75 0.67 -5.98
N LEU A 170 23.64 -0.64 -5.71
CA LEU A 170 24.73 -1.60 -5.94
C LEU A 170 25.11 -1.68 -7.42
N LEU A 171 24.13 -1.77 -8.32
CA LEU A 171 24.36 -1.83 -9.77
C LEU A 171 25.02 -0.57 -10.31
N SER A 172 24.74 0.60 -9.73
CA SER A 172 25.42 1.84 -10.12
C SER A 172 26.94 1.82 -9.88
N ARG A 173 27.44 0.85 -9.09
CA ARG A 173 28.87 0.63 -8.84
C ARG A 173 29.47 -0.51 -9.65
N LEU A 174 28.68 -1.21 -10.44
CA LEU A 174 29.17 -2.30 -11.28
C LEU A 174 30.12 -1.72 -12.34
N ASN A 175 31.38 -2.14 -12.31
CA ASN A 175 32.41 -1.78 -13.28
C ASN A 175 32.89 -3.05 -14.02
N ARG A 176 33.95 -2.96 -14.83
CA ARG A 176 34.46 -4.11 -15.61
C ARG A 176 34.98 -5.27 -14.73
N ASN A 177 35.54 -4.96 -13.55
CA ASN A 177 36.14 -5.93 -12.62
C ASN A 177 35.62 -5.66 -11.20
N PRO A 178 34.36 -5.98 -10.90
CA PRO A 178 33.75 -5.67 -9.62
C PRO A 178 34.37 -6.54 -8.51
N PRO A 179 34.52 -6.01 -7.29
CA PRO A 179 34.97 -6.82 -6.16
C PRO A 179 33.96 -7.91 -5.80
N ALA A 180 34.43 -9.01 -5.23
CA ALA A 180 33.60 -10.18 -4.93
C ALA A 180 32.47 -9.86 -3.94
N GLU A 181 32.73 -8.98 -2.99
CA GLU A 181 31.77 -8.51 -1.97
C GLU A 181 30.58 -7.76 -2.60
N LEU A 182 30.83 -7.01 -3.68
CA LEU A 182 29.79 -6.31 -4.44
C LEU A 182 28.89 -7.31 -5.17
N ILE A 183 29.50 -8.29 -5.85
CA ILE A 183 28.78 -9.35 -6.55
C ILE A 183 27.91 -10.16 -5.58
N GLU A 184 28.46 -10.53 -4.42
CA GLU A 184 27.71 -11.28 -3.42
C GLU A 184 26.54 -10.46 -2.85
N SER A 185 26.77 -9.18 -2.57
CA SER A 185 25.70 -8.27 -2.13
C SER A 185 24.58 -8.14 -3.16
N ILE A 186 24.92 -8.06 -4.45
CA ILE A 186 23.95 -8.05 -5.55
C ILE A 186 23.14 -9.35 -5.56
N LYS A 187 23.80 -10.51 -5.49
CA LYS A 187 23.13 -11.83 -5.48
C LYS A 187 22.15 -11.97 -4.32
N ILE A 188 22.53 -11.52 -3.12
CA ILE A 188 21.65 -11.51 -1.95
C ILE A 188 20.39 -10.68 -2.22
N GLN A 189 20.55 -9.45 -2.73
CA GLN A 189 19.40 -8.58 -3.03
C GLN A 189 18.49 -9.14 -4.14
N ILE A 190 19.07 -9.75 -5.17
CA ILE A 190 18.31 -10.42 -6.24
C ILE A 190 17.47 -11.57 -5.65
N ARG A 191 18.08 -12.41 -4.82
CA ARG A 191 17.39 -13.55 -4.18
C ARG A 191 16.24 -13.09 -3.27
N ASP A 192 16.46 -12.05 -2.47
CA ASP A 192 15.43 -11.49 -1.58
C ASP A 192 14.24 -10.92 -2.38
N MET A 193 14.54 -10.21 -3.47
CA MET A 193 13.54 -9.66 -4.39
C MET A 193 12.74 -10.77 -5.09
N HIS A 194 13.43 -11.76 -5.67
CA HIS A 194 12.81 -12.94 -6.29
C HIS A 194 11.89 -13.65 -5.29
N ASN A 195 12.38 -13.98 -4.10
CA ASN A 195 11.60 -14.66 -3.07
C ASN A 195 10.33 -13.87 -2.68
N THR A 196 10.42 -12.55 -2.63
CA THR A 196 9.28 -11.68 -2.32
C THR A 196 8.27 -11.67 -3.45
N LEU A 197 8.72 -11.54 -4.70
CA LEU A 197 7.86 -11.63 -5.88
C LEU A 197 7.18 -13.00 -5.99
N SER A 198 7.90 -14.10 -5.76
CA SER A 198 7.35 -15.46 -5.75
C SER A 198 6.24 -15.62 -4.72
N ARG A 199 6.46 -15.18 -3.47
CA ARG A 199 5.40 -15.19 -2.44
C ARG A 199 4.18 -14.35 -2.83
N MET A 200 4.40 -13.18 -3.43
CA MET A 200 3.31 -12.33 -3.91
C MET A 200 2.55 -12.98 -5.06
N HIS A 201 3.25 -13.56 -6.02
CA HIS A 201 2.69 -14.28 -7.16
C HIS A 201 1.81 -15.44 -6.70
N ASP A 202 2.35 -16.30 -5.83
CA ASP A 202 1.63 -17.47 -5.28
C ASP A 202 0.37 -17.04 -4.53
N LYS A 203 0.45 -15.92 -3.79
CA LYS A 203 -0.69 -15.39 -3.06
C LYS A 203 -1.76 -14.79 -3.99
N MET A 204 -1.37 -14.18 -5.11
CA MET A 204 -2.33 -13.69 -6.12
C MET A 204 -3.12 -14.82 -6.75
N GLY A 205 -2.47 -15.95 -7.03
CA GLY A 205 -3.08 -17.19 -7.51
C GLY A 205 -4.21 -17.00 -8.54
N ASN A 206 -5.32 -17.69 -8.32
CA ASN A 206 -6.49 -17.64 -9.20
C ASN A 206 -7.52 -16.55 -8.84
N HIS A 207 -7.13 -15.53 -8.08
CA HIS A 207 -8.06 -14.45 -7.72
C HIS A 207 -8.45 -13.65 -8.99
N VAL A 208 -9.77 -13.50 -9.18
CA VAL A 208 -10.35 -12.79 -10.32
C VAL A 208 -10.10 -11.29 -10.18
N TYR A 209 -9.76 -10.65 -11.29
CA TYR A 209 -9.58 -9.22 -11.38
C TYR A 209 -10.92 -8.48 -11.21
N PRO A 210 -11.00 -7.46 -10.33
CA PRO A 210 -12.28 -6.95 -9.82
C PRO A 210 -13.00 -5.96 -10.76
N THR A 211 -12.36 -5.55 -11.86
CA THR A 211 -12.97 -4.64 -12.83
C THR A 211 -12.99 -5.30 -14.20
N SER A 212 -14.18 -5.56 -14.73
CA SER A 212 -14.35 -6.17 -16.04
C SER A 212 -13.68 -5.34 -17.13
N TYR A 213 -12.78 -5.95 -17.91
CA TYR A 213 -12.34 -5.42 -19.20
C TYR A 213 -13.08 -6.20 -20.30
N GLY A 214 -14.35 -5.84 -20.56
CA GLY A 214 -15.23 -6.58 -21.47
C GLY A 214 -15.69 -7.94 -20.92
N GLU A 215 -15.95 -8.91 -21.81
CA GLU A 215 -16.51 -10.24 -21.48
C GLU A 215 -15.47 -11.25 -20.92
N LYS A 216 -14.16 -10.92 -20.94
CA LYS A 216 -13.12 -11.83 -20.48
C LYS A 216 -12.82 -11.64 -18.99
N THR A 217 -13.00 -12.71 -18.22
CA THR A 217 -12.47 -12.78 -16.85
C THR A 217 -10.96 -12.88 -16.89
N PHE A 218 -10.28 -11.93 -16.25
CA PHE A 218 -8.82 -11.88 -16.15
C PHE A 218 -8.40 -12.09 -14.70
N LYS A 219 -7.21 -12.62 -14.43
CA LYS A 219 -6.71 -12.84 -13.07
C LYS A 219 -5.88 -11.66 -12.58
N ILE A 220 -5.82 -11.48 -11.26
CA ILE A 220 -4.96 -10.45 -10.65
C ILE A 220 -3.49 -10.72 -10.92
N GLN A 221 -3.06 -11.98 -10.89
CA GLN A 221 -1.68 -12.36 -11.22
C GLN A 221 -1.31 -11.92 -12.65
N GLU A 222 -2.19 -12.16 -13.62
CA GLU A 222 -1.96 -11.80 -15.03
C GLU A 222 -1.90 -10.27 -15.23
N TYR A 223 -2.55 -9.51 -14.34
CA TYR A 223 -2.52 -8.05 -14.35
C TYR A 223 -1.27 -7.45 -13.70
N ALA A 224 -0.92 -7.95 -12.52
CA ALA A 224 0.07 -7.31 -11.65
C ALA A 224 1.45 -7.96 -11.72
N LEU A 225 1.52 -9.28 -11.89
CA LEU A 225 2.76 -10.05 -11.88
C LEU A 225 2.58 -11.32 -12.73
N PRO A 226 2.64 -11.22 -14.06
CA PRO A 226 2.29 -12.33 -14.97
C PRO A 226 3.24 -13.54 -14.85
N SER A 227 4.50 -13.28 -14.52
CA SER A 227 5.54 -14.28 -14.34
C SER A 227 6.60 -13.74 -13.39
N VAL A 228 7.19 -14.60 -12.57
CA VAL A 228 8.37 -14.26 -11.76
C VAL A 228 9.61 -14.70 -12.53
N PRO A 229 10.53 -13.77 -12.88
CA PRO A 229 11.78 -14.12 -13.54
C PRO A 229 12.66 -15.02 -12.66
N GLY A 230 13.62 -15.73 -13.27
CA GLY A 230 14.54 -16.59 -12.55
C GLY A 230 15.38 -15.82 -11.52
N PRO A 231 15.92 -16.52 -10.50
CA PRO A 231 16.67 -15.89 -9.41
C PRO A 231 18.03 -15.31 -9.85
N GLU A 232 18.45 -15.51 -11.10
CA GLU A 232 19.67 -14.92 -11.69
C GLU A 232 19.34 -13.85 -12.75
N ASP A 233 18.06 -13.64 -13.07
CA ASP A 233 17.59 -12.74 -14.12
C ASP A 233 17.47 -11.30 -13.60
N LEU A 234 18.62 -10.65 -13.41
CA LEU A 234 18.72 -9.34 -12.76
C LEU A 234 17.80 -8.26 -13.36
N PHE A 235 17.93 -7.98 -14.67
CA PHE A 235 17.18 -6.88 -15.30
C PHE A 235 15.68 -7.16 -15.37
N PRO A 236 15.23 -8.38 -15.77
CA PRO A 236 13.82 -8.75 -15.65
C PRO A 236 13.25 -8.58 -14.23
N LEU A 237 14.01 -8.93 -13.18
CA LEU A 237 13.56 -8.78 -11.79
C LEU A 237 13.36 -7.31 -11.39
N LEU A 238 14.26 -6.42 -11.79
CA LEU A 238 14.09 -4.98 -11.56
C LEU A 238 12.85 -4.44 -12.26
N TYR A 239 12.71 -4.75 -13.55
CA TYR A 239 11.59 -4.29 -14.36
C TYR A 239 10.24 -4.78 -13.81
N VAL A 240 10.14 -6.08 -13.51
CA VAL A 240 8.87 -6.65 -13.01
C VAL A 240 8.54 -6.09 -11.63
N THR A 241 9.54 -5.82 -10.79
CA THR A 241 9.34 -5.22 -9.47
C THR A 241 8.68 -3.85 -9.56
N GLU A 242 9.23 -2.95 -10.40
CA GLU A 242 8.66 -1.62 -10.60
C GLU A 242 7.24 -1.71 -11.18
N PHE A 243 7.07 -2.55 -12.20
CA PHE A 243 5.78 -2.78 -12.85
C PHE A 243 4.72 -3.28 -11.85
N THR A 244 5.04 -4.31 -11.06
CA THR A 244 4.14 -4.88 -10.06
C THR A 244 3.77 -3.87 -8.98
N CYS A 245 4.73 -3.08 -8.49
CA CYS A 245 4.46 -2.00 -7.54
C CYS A 245 3.44 -1.00 -8.10
N GLY A 246 3.67 -0.50 -9.32
CA GLY A 246 2.77 0.46 -9.96
C GLY A 246 1.37 -0.10 -10.23
N ARG A 247 1.28 -1.35 -10.70
CA ARG A 247 0.01 -2.03 -10.99
C ARG A 247 -0.82 -2.27 -9.75
N LEU A 248 -0.21 -2.76 -8.67
CA LEU A 248 -0.91 -3.01 -7.40
C LEU A 248 -1.39 -1.71 -6.75
N MET A 249 -0.57 -0.65 -6.74
CA MET A 249 -1.00 0.67 -6.25
C MET A 249 -2.19 1.22 -7.06
N SER A 250 -2.14 1.11 -8.40
CA SER A 250 -3.24 1.53 -9.27
C SER A 250 -4.52 0.73 -9.01
N LEU A 251 -4.40 -0.58 -8.80
CA LEU A 251 -5.54 -1.45 -8.51
C LEU A 251 -6.13 -1.15 -7.13
N GLN A 252 -5.28 -0.93 -6.12
CA GLN A 252 -5.69 -0.54 -4.77
C GLN A 252 -6.50 0.76 -4.83
N ILE A 253 -5.98 1.80 -5.47
CA ILE A 253 -6.69 3.09 -5.58
C ILE A 253 -8.08 2.89 -6.20
N ARG A 254 -8.16 2.22 -7.36
CA ARG A 254 -9.46 1.99 -8.04
C ARG A 254 -10.44 1.21 -7.19
N LEU A 255 -9.98 0.14 -6.54
CA LEU A 255 -10.82 -0.71 -5.72
C LEU A 255 -11.36 0.05 -4.50
N PHE A 256 -10.48 0.71 -3.75
CA PHE A 256 -10.88 1.45 -2.56
C PHE A 256 -11.68 2.70 -2.90
N SER A 257 -11.44 3.36 -4.03
CA SER A 257 -12.33 4.41 -4.54
C SER A 257 -13.74 3.87 -4.82
N LYS A 258 -13.87 2.69 -5.45
CA LYS A 258 -15.19 2.07 -5.71
C LYS A 258 -15.91 1.69 -4.40
N LEU A 259 -15.21 1.09 -3.45
CA LEU A 259 -15.78 0.76 -2.13
C LEU A 259 -16.12 2.01 -1.30
N THR A 260 -15.31 3.06 -1.37
CA THR A 260 -15.59 4.34 -0.70
C THR A 260 -16.83 5.00 -1.31
N TYR A 261 -16.97 4.97 -2.64
CA TYR A 261 -18.16 5.45 -3.33
C TYR A 261 -19.42 4.69 -2.89
N TYR A 262 -19.34 3.37 -2.72
CA TYR A 262 -20.45 2.57 -2.19
C TYR A 262 -20.78 2.91 -0.73
N ALA A 263 -19.77 3.09 0.11
CA ALA A 263 -19.96 3.57 1.48
C ALA A 263 -20.67 4.95 1.50
N GLU A 264 -20.25 5.90 0.66
CA GLU A 264 -20.85 7.23 0.57
C GLU A 264 -22.30 7.21 0.07
N LYS A 265 -22.64 6.32 -0.86
CA LYS A 265 -24.03 6.10 -1.28
C LYS A 265 -24.90 5.66 -0.09
N ILE A 266 -24.42 4.70 0.69
CA ILE A 266 -25.13 4.19 1.86
C ILE A 266 -25.23 5.28 2.94
N GLU A 267 -24.15 6.00 3.20
CA GLU A 267 -24.13 7.16 4.11
C GLU A 267 -25.17 8.21 3.75
N THR A 268 -25.27 8.55 2.46
CA THR A 268 -26.25 9.52 1.95
C THR A 268 -27.68 9.00 2.14
N PHE A 269 -27.92 7.71 1.88
CA PHE A 269 -29.23 7.08 2.09
C PHE A 269 -29.67 7.14 3.57
N VAL A 270 -28.75 6.91 4.50
CA VAL A 270 -29.00 7.04 5.95
C VAL A 270 -28.94 8.50 6.45
N LYS A 271 -29.00 9.46 5.54
CA LYS A 271 -29.08 10.91 5.79
C LYS A 271 -27.86 11.52 6.49
N LEU A 272 -26.68 10.91 6.35
CA LEU A 272 -25.43 11.57 6.74
C LEU A 272 -25.06 12.64 5.69
N PRO A 273 -24.43 13.76 6.10
CA PRO A 273 -24.00 14.79 5.17
C PRO A 273 -23.05 14.24 4.11
N LYS A 274 -23.10 14.78 2.89
CA LYS A 274 -22.08 14.47 1.87
C LYS A 274 -20.71 14.96 2.34
N LEU A 275 -19.66 14.20 2.03
CA LEU A 275 -18.30 14.68 2.24
C LEU A 275 -18.02 15.81 1.25
N GLU A 276 -17.42 16.89 1.73
CA GLU A 276 -16.99 17.98 0.87
C GLU A 276 -15.88 17.51 -0.06
N LYS A 277 -16.01 17.83 -1.35
CA LYS A 277 -14.92 17.62 -2.30
C LYS A 277 -13.81 18.63 -1.98
N ARG A 278 -12.76 18.18 -1.29
CA ARG A 278 -11.51 18.94 -1.26
C ARG A 278 -10.94 18.99 -2.67
N VAL A 279 -10.90 20.18 -3.26
CA VAL A 279 -10.14 20.43 -4.48
C VAL A 279 -8.67 20.25 -4.10
N ALA A 280 -7.99 19.26 -4.69
CA ALA A 280 -6.57 19.07 -4.45
C ALA A 280 -5.84 20.39 -4.73
N PRO A 281 -4.88 20.82 -3.88
CA PRO A 281 -4.06 21.98 -4.20
C PRO A 281 -3.43 21.72 -5.56
N GLN A 282 -3.68 22.63 -6.52
CA GLN A 282 -3.07 22.58 -7.83
C GLN A 282 -1.56 22.41 -7.62
N ARG A 283 -0.99 21.33 -8.16
CA ARG A 283 0.46 21.17 -8.17
C ARG A 283 1.01 22.38 -8.92
N SER A 284 1.61 23.32 -8.20
CA SER A 284 2.40 24.37 -8.82
C SER A 284 3.45 23.69 -9.71
N ALA A 285 3.42 24.06 -10.98
CA ALA A 285 4.30 23.55 -12.03
C ALA A 285 5.77 23.89 -11.74
#